data_AF-A0A453M630-F1
#
_entry.id   AF-A0A453M630-F1
#
_cell.length_a   1.000
_cell.length_b   1.000
_cell.length_c   1.000
_cell.angle_alpha   90.00
_cell.angle_beta   90.00
_cell.angle_gamma   90.00
#
_symmetry.space_group_name_H-M   'P 1'
#
loop_
_entity.id
_entity.type
_entity.pdbx_description
1 polymer ?
#
loop_
_entity_poly.entity_id
_entity_poly.type
_entity_poly.pdbx_seq_one_letter_code
_entity_poly.pdbx_strand_id
1 'polypeptide(L)' 'DRFQALACHAPGVTARRRDELFVGGLPDHIRVDVELRGPQDLQTAMYYARVFERRAQALQQASPARGARQPARLHPTP' A
#
# COMPACT_ATOMS: atom_id res chain seq x y z
N ASP A 1 -1.07 4.92 9.71
CA ASP A 1 -2.15 3.98 10.03
C ASP A 1 -3.54 4.54 9.64
N ARG A 2 -3.69 4.97 8.38
CA ARG A 2 -4.89 5.70 7.92
C ARG A 2 -6.12 4.80 7.84
N PHE A 3 -5.91 3.52 7.54
CA PHE A 3 -6.95 2.53 7.42
C PHE A 3 -7.60 2.19 8.76
N GLN A 4 -6.80 2.05 9.82
CA GLN A 4 -7.28 1.75 11.16
C GLN A 4 -8.08 2.93 11.75
N ALA A 5 -7.63 4.17 11.50
CA ALA A 5 -8.37 5.37 11.87
C ALA A 5 -9.74 5.43 11.17
N LEU A 6 -9.81 5.12 9.87
CA LEU A 6 -11.07 5.03 9.13
C LEU A 6 -11.96 3.89 9.64
N ALA A 7 -11.38 2.75 9.99
CA ALA A 7 -12.09 1.59 10.52
C ALA A 7 -12.68 1.83 11.92
N CYS A 8 -12.05 2.67 12.75
CA CYS A 8 -12.55 3.07 14.06
C CYS A 8 -13.79 3.97 13.97
N HIS A 9 -13.97 4.72 12.88
CA HIS A 9 -15.12 5.62 12.68
C HIS A 9 -16.38 4.92 12.15
N ALA A 10 -16.29 3.64 11.79
CA ALA A 10 -17.42 2.87 11.27
C ALA A 10 -17.66 1.61 12.15
N PRO A 11 -18.26 1.77 13.35
CA PRO A 11 -18.45 0.68 14.31
C PRO A 11 -19.44 -0.42 13.85
N GLY A 12 -20.04 -0.31 12.67
CA GLY A 12 -20.91 -1.32 12.07
C GLY A 12 -20.29 -2.14 10.94
N VAL A 13 -18.99 -1.96 10.65
CA VAL A 13 -18.30 -2.67 9.56
C VAL A 13 -17.77 -3.98 10.11
N THR A 14 -18.44 -5.09 9.78
CA THR A 14 -17.99 -6.46 10.09
C THR A 14 -16.55 -6.67 9.59
N ALA A 15 -15.78 -7.56 10.23
CA ALA A 15 -14.40 -7.87 9.82
C ALA A 15 -14.28 -8.15 8.31
N ARG A 16 -15.28 -8.85 7.77
CA ARG A 16 -15.47 -9.20 6.35
C ARG A 16 -15.95 -8.05 5.43
N ARG A 17 -16.04 -6.83 5.94
CA ARG A 17 -16.23 -5.62 5.11
C ARG A 17 -15.01 -4.69 5.21
N ARG A 18 -14.17 -4.86 6.23
CA ARG A 18 -12.90 -4.14 6.38
C ARG A 18 -11.84 -4.70 5.43
N ASP A 19 -11.78 -6.01 5.25
CA ASP A 19 -11.01 -6.64 4.18
C ASP A 19 -11.40 -6.14 2.79
N GLU A 20 -12.68 -6.08 2.45
CA GLU A 20 -13.16 -5.57 1.15
C GLU A 20 -12.76 -4.12 0.94
N LEU A 21 -12.91 -3.26 1.96
CA LEU A 21 -12.49 -1.86 1.90
C LEU A 21 -10.97 -1.73 1.81
N PHE A 22 -10.22 -2.62 2.47
CA PHE A 22 -8.76 -2.64 2.42
C PHE A 22 -8.28 -3.03 1.03
N VAL A 23 -8.73 -4.17 0.51
CA VAL A 23 -8.38 -4.69 -0.83
C VAL A 23 -8.83 -3.71 -1.92
N GLY A 24 -10.03 -3.14 -1.80
CA GLY A 24 -10.54 -2.12 -2.71
C GLY A 24 -9.79 -0.79 -2.66
N GLY A 25 -9.07 -0.51 -1.57
CA GLY A 25 -8.23 0.68 -1.41
C GLY A 25 -6.78 0.52 -1.89
N LEU A 26 -6.37 -0.67 -2.33
CA LEU A 26 -5.01 -0.94 -2.79
C LEU A 26 -4.78 -0.44 -4.23
N PRO A 27 -3.53 -0.11 -4.60
CA PRO A 27 -3.16 0.14 -5.99
C PRO A 27 -3.49 -1.09 -6.86
N ASP A 28 -3.95 -0.87 -8.09
CA ASP A 28 -4.46 -1.95 -8.95
C ASP A 28 -3.52 -3.15 -9.10
N HIS A 29 -2.23 -2.91 -9.36
CA HIS A 29 -1.21 -3.95 -9.48
C HIS A 29 -1.00 -4.77 -8.19
N ILE A 30 -1.27 -4.18 -7.02
CA ILE A 30 -1.17 -4.85 -5.72
C ILE A 30 -2.49 -5.55 -5.41
N ARG A 31 -3.62 -4.94 -5.76
CA ARG A 31 -4.96 -5.51 -5.58
C ARG A 31 -5.09 -6.83 -6.31
N VAL A 32 -4.70 -6.91 -7.59
CA VAL A 32 -4.75 -8.15 -8.38
C VAL A 32 -3.89 -9.25 -7.74
N ASP A 33 -2.70 -8.90 -7.26
CA ASP A 33 -1.78 -9.82 -6.57
C ASP A 33 -2.37 -10.34 -5.23
N VAL A 34 -3.06 -9.48 -4.48
CA VAL A 34 -3.73 -9.84 -3.22
C VAL A 34 -5.00 -10.66 -3.49
N GLU A 35 -5.80 -10.32 -4.49
CA GLU A 35 -6.98 -11.08 -4.91
C GLU A 35 -6.60 -12.50 -5.37
N LEU A 36 -5.50 -12.64 -6.12
CA LEU A 36 -4.98 -13.93 -6.55
C LEU A 36 -4.58 -14.84 -5.37
N ARG A 37 -4.13 -14.25 -4.26
CA ARG A 37 -3.80 -15.00 -3.03
C ARG A 37 -5.02 -15.45 -2.24
N GLY A 38 -6.19 -14.83 -2.43
CA GLY A 38 -7.42 -15.15 -1.72
C GLY A 38 -7.30 -15.07 -0.18
N PRO A 39 -6.95 -13.91 0.40
CA PRO A 39 -6.81 -13.77 1.84
C PRO A 39 -8.14 -14.06 2.56
N GLN A 40 -8.07 -14.91 3.61
CA GLN A 40 -9.24 -15.27 4.42
C GLN A 40 -9.62 -14.19 5.45
N ASP A 41 -8.66 -13.34 5.80
CA ASP A 41 -8.80 -12.32 6.84
C ASP A 41 -8.07 -11.03 6.47
N LEU A 42 -8.49 -9.92 7.07
CA LEU A 42 -7.88 -8.60 6.88
C LEU A 42 -6.37 -8.60 7.19
N GLN A 43 -5.93 -9.30 8.25
CA GLN A 43 -4.51 -9.37 8.61
C GLN A 43 -3.67 -9.99 7.50
N THR A 44 -4.19 -11.06 6.90
CA THR A 44 -3.55 -11.75 5.77
C THR A 44 -3.52 -10.87 4.53
N ALA A 45 -4.61 -10.14 4.25
CA ALA A 45 -4.66 -9.17 3.16
C ALA A 45 -3.64 -8.03 3.35
N MET A 46 -3.54 -7.48 4.57
CA MET A 46 -2.56 -6.44 4.93
C MET A 46 -1.12 -6.92 4.78
N TYR A 47 -0.85 -8.15 5.24
CA TYR A 47 0.47 -8.76 5.09
C TYR A 47 0.85 -8.90 3.61
N TYR A 48 -0.04 -9.45 2.78
CA TYR A 48 0.21 -9.61 1.35
C TYR A 48 0.40 -8.26 0.66
N ALA A 49 -0.49 -7.30 0.90
CA ALA A 49 -0.37 -5.96 0.33
C ALA A 49 1.01 -5.35 0.60
N ARG A 50 1.53 -5.48 1.82
CA ARG A 50 2.84 -4.94 2.20
C ARG A 50 4.02 -5.66 1.55
N VAL A 51 3.93 -6.98 1.37
CA VAL A 51 4.95 -7.76 0.66
C VAL A 51 4.97 -7.39 -0.82
N PHE A 52 3.79 -7.27 -1.44
CA PHE A 52 3.66 -6.86 -2.83
C PHE A 52 4.09 -5.41 -3.06
N GLU A 53 3.79 -4.48 -2.13
CA GLU A 53 4.34 -3.12 -2.16
C GLU A 53 5.87 -3.13 -2.17
N ARG A 54 6.51 -3.90 -1.28
CA ARG A 54 7.98 -3.99 -1.23
C ARG A 54 8.55 -4.56 -2.53
N ARG A 55 7.88 -5.56 -3.12
CA ARG A 55 8.30 -6.15 -4.40
C ARG A 55 8.15 -5.16 -5.55
N ALA A 56 7.01 -4.45 -5.63
CA ALA A 56 6.74 -3.43 -6.63
C ALA A 56 7.75 -2.28 -6.52
N GLN A 57 8.06 -1.83 -5.30
CA GLN A 57 9.10 -0.84 -5.03
C GLN A 57 10.49 -1.33 -5.46
N ALA A 58 10.86 -2.57 -5.14
CA ALA A 58 12.14 -3.14 -5.57
C ALA A 58 12.24 -3.25 -7.11
N LEU A 59 11.17 -3.63 -7.80
CA LEU A 59 11.09 -3.65 -9.27
C LEU A 59 11.17 -2.25 -9.89
N GLN A 60 10.51 -1.26 -9.27
CA GLN A 60 10.60 0.15 -9.67
C GLN A 60 12.00 0.74 -9.43
N GLN A 61 12.68 0.33 -8.36
CA GLN A 61 14.06 0.74 -8.06
C GLN A 61 15.09 0.02 -8.94
N ALA A 62 14.84 -1.23 -9.31
CA ALA A 62 15.68 -1.99 -10.24
C ALA A 62 15.47 -1.54 -11.69
N SER A 63 14.32 -0.94 -12.01
CA SER A 63 14.14 -0.18 -13.24
C SER A 63 14.99 1.09 -13.13
N PRO A 64 16.00 1.32 -13.99
CA PRO A 64 16.79 2.52 -13.91
C PRO A 64 15.87 3.70 -14.23
N ALA A 65 15.44 4.41 -13.19
CA ALA A 65 14.84 5.72 -13.34
C ALA A 65 15.90 6.65 -13.96
N ARG A 66 15.90 6.70 -15.29
CA ARG A 66 16.28 7.87 -16.05
C ARG A 66 15.57 9.07 -15.41
N GLY A 67 16.34 9.94 -14.77
CA GLY A 67 15.99 11.33 -14.59
C GLY A 67 14.92 11.63 -13.54
N ALA A 68 15.36 11.80 -12.29
CA ALA A 68 15.24 13.10 -11.64
C ALA A 68 16.00 13.07 -10.31
N ARG A 69 17.22 13.63 -10.37
CA ARG A 69 17.88 14.31 -9.26
C ARG A 69 16.86 14.79 -8.23
N GLN A 70 16.98 14.32 -6.99
CA GLN A 70 16.59 15.13 -5.86
C GLN A 70 17.50 16.37 -5.92
N PRO A 71 17.00 17.60 -6.15
CA PRO A 71 17.84 18.76 -5.88
C PRO A 71 17.97 18.80 -4.36
N ALA A 72 19.15 18.43 -3.86
CA ALA A 72 19.59 18.79 -2.54
C ALA A 72 19.29 20.27 -2.36
N ARG A 73 18.46 20.61 -1.36
CA ARG A 73 18.24 22.00 -0.97
C ARG A 73 19.56 22.56 -0.46
N LEU A 74 20.37 23.11 -1.36
CA LEU A 74 21.42 24.05 -1.02
C LEU A 74 20.77 25.43 -0.97
N HIS A 75 20.39 25.88 0.23
CA HIS A 75 20.19 27.30 0.46
C HIS A 75 21.42 27.87 1.19
N PRO A 76 22.17 28.79 0.58
CA PRO A 76 23.21 29.54 1.28
C PRO A 76 22.57 30.69 2.07
N THR A 77 23.03 30.86 3.31
CA THR A 77 22.75 32.02 4.17
C THR A 77 23.60 33.22 3.74
N PRO A 78 23.04 34.44 3.61
CA PRO A 78 23.80 35.67 3.84
C PRO A 78 23.94 35.97 5.34
#